data_AF-A0A229HDI1-F1
#
_entry.id   AF-A0A229HDI1-F1
#
_cell.length_a   1.000
_cell.length_b   1.000
_cell.length_c   1.000
_cell.angle_alpha   90.00
_cell.angle_beta   90.00
_cell.angle_gamma   90.00
#
_symmetry.space_group_name_H-M   'P 1'
#
loop_
_entity.id
_entity.type
_entity.pdbx_description
1 polymer ?
#
loop_
_entity_poly.entity_id
_entity_poly.type
_entity_poly.pdbx_seq_one_letter_code
_entity_poly.pdbx_strand_id
1 'polypeptide(L)' 'MTAEDPTTLPGLVEEPSAPRRRVTCRMCGRPLRGREARLWGLGDECRAKLAVRSAPRPPAHDVEQETLPGI' A
#
# COMPACT_ATOMS: atom_id res chain seq x y z
N MET A 1 17.00 12.95 -41.54
CA MET A 1 17.03 13.46 -40.14
C MET A 1 15.66 13.16 -39.55
N THR A 2 15.48 11.95 -39.03
CA THR A 2 14.20 11.50 -38.47
C THR A 2 14.41 11.44 -36.97
N ALA A 3 13.75 12.32 -36.23
CA ALA A 3 13.81 12.32 -34.78
C ALA A 3 13.05 11.10 -34.27
N GLU A 4 13.78 10.11 -33.77
CA GLU A 4 13.21 9.02 -33.00
C GLU A 4 12.63 9.61 -31.70
N ASP A 5 11.32 9.45 -31.53
CA ASP A 5 10.59 9.88 -30.34
C ASP A 5 10.99 8.98 -29.14
N PRO A 6 11.64 9.51 -28.09
CA PRO A 6 12.22 8.67 -27.04
C PRO A 6 11.22 8.19 -25.98
N THR A 7 9.90 8.34 -26.16
CA THR A 7 8.93 8.13 -25.05
C THR A 7 7.93 7.01 -25.31
N THR A 8 8.34 5.91 -25.94
CA THR A 8 7.54 4.68 -25.90
C THR A 8 8.39 3.52 -25.41
N LEU A 9 8.43 3.34 -24.09
CA LEU A 9 8.95 2.10 -23.51
C LEU A 9 8.04 0.94 -23.95
N PRO A 10 8.56 -0.14 -24.55
CA PRO A 10 7.75 -1.30 -24.92
C PRO A 10 7.14 -1.90 -23.64
N GLY A 11 5.81 -1.82 -23.52
CA GLY A 11 5.05 -2.25 -22.34
C GLY A 11 4.29 -1.11 -21.63
N LEU A 12 4.56 0.15 -21.97
CA LEU A 12 3.85 1.32 -21.44
C LEU A 12 2.72 1.74 -22.39
N VAL A 13 1.87 0.80 -22.80
CA VAL A 13 0.64 1.16 -23.52
C VAL A 13 -0.24 1.86 -22.49
N GLU A 14 -0.46 3.16 -22.66
CA GLU A 14 -1.27 3.96 -21.74
C GLU A 14 -2.73 3.51 -21.86
N GLU A 15 -3.10 2.48 -21.09
CA GLU A 15 -4.47 1.99 -21.06
C GLU A 15 -5.38 3.13 -20.61
N PRO A 16 -6.54 3.33 -21.26
CA PRO A 16 -7.48 4.39 -20.89
C PRO A 16 -7.78 4.23 -19.40
N SER A 17 -7.50 5.28 -18.61
CA SER A 17 -7.54 5.19 -17.15
C SER A 17 -8.90 4.62 -16.74
N ALA A 18 -8.93 3.35 -16.34
CA ALA A 18 -10.17 2.70 -15.97
C ALA A 18 -10.83 3.54 -14.87
N PRO A 19 -12.17 3.67 -14.86
CA PRO A 19 -12.86 4.42 -13.83
C PRO A 19 -12.37 3.92 -12.47
N ARG A 20 -11.77 4.81 -11.67
CA ARG A 20 -11.12 4.42 -10.40
C ARG A 20 -12.13 3.62 -9.59
N ARG A 21 -11.84 2.33 -9.37
CA ARG A 21 -12.75 1.43 -8.65
C ARG A 21 -13.09 2.06 -7.30
N ARG A 22 -14.39 2.15 -7.00
CA ARG A 22 -14.85 2.68 -5.72
C ARG A 22 -14.36 1.74 -4.62
N VAL A 23 -13.45 2.22 -3.78
CA VAL A 23 -12.95 1.46 -2.63
C VAL A 23 -13.93 1.64 -1.48
N THR A 24 -14.34 0.54 -0.84
CA THR A 24 -15.24 0.52 0.30
C THR A 24 -14.53 0.06 1.57
N CYS A 25 -15.04 0.47 2.72
CA CYS A 25 -14.55 0.02 4.02
C CYS A 25 -14.81 -1.49 4.18
N ARG A 26 -13.78 -2.27 4.49
CA ARG A 26 -13.92 -3.72 4.71
C ARG A 26 -14.80 -4.08 5.92
N MET A 27 -14.95 -3.15 6.88
CA MET A 27 -15.71 -3.39 8.11
C MET A 27 -17.17 -2.92 8.04
N CYS A 28 -17.48 -1.87 7.27
CA CYS A 28 -18.82 -1.28 7.24
C CYS A 28 -19.38 -1.00 5.83
N GLY A 29 -18.64 -1.32 4.76
CA GLY A 29 -19.08 -1.18 3.37
C GLY A 29 -19.17 0.26 2.83
N ARG A 30 -19.01 1.29 3.67
CA ARG A 30 -19.11 2.70 3.23
C ARG A 30 -17.99 3.09 2.26
N PRO A 31 -18.25 3.96 1.27
CA PRO A 31 -17.25 4.39 0.31
C PRO A 31 -16.13 5.22 0.96
N LEU A 32 -14.89 4.90 0.64
CA LEU A 32 -13.69 5.56 1.17
C LEU A 32 -13.29 6.75 0.28
N ARG A 33 -13.28 7.95 0.87
CA ARG A 33 -12.94 9.20 0.19
C ARG A 33 -11.48 9.64 0.38
N GLY A 34 -10.91 9.40 1.56
CA GLY A 34 -9.53 9.77 1.90
C GLY A 34 -8.50 8.80 1.32
N ARG A 35 -7.31 9.31 0.95
CA ARG A 35 -6.18 8.49 0.48
C ARG A 35 -5.78 7.44 1.51
N GLU A 36 -5.61 7.86 2.77
CA GLU A 36 -5.21 6.98 3.85
C GLU A 36 -6.24 5.88 4.10
N ALA A 37 -7.52 6.23 4.16
CA ALA A 37 -8.60 5.25 4.28
C ALA A 37 -8.56 4.20 3.14
N ARG A 38 -8.32 4.63 1.89
CA ARG A 38 -8.17 3.70 0.75
C ARG A 38 -6.95 2.78 0.88
N LEU A 39 -5.83 3.29 1.36
CA LEU A 39 -4.62 2.48 1.60
C LEU A 39 -4.87 1.38 2.63
N TRP A 40 -5.51 1.73 3.75
CA TRP A 40 -5.83 0.77 4.81
C TRP A 40 -7.04 -0.12 4.48
N GLY A 41 -7.89 0.29 3.52
CA GLY A 41 -9.17 -0.37 3.24
C GLY A 41 -10.19 -0.22 4.37
N LEU A 42 -10.00 0.75 5.26
CA LEU A 42 -10.82 1.00 6.44
C LEU A 42 -11.05 2.51 6.58
N GLY A 43 -12.29 2.90 6.89
CA GLY A 43 -12.59 4.28 7.27
C GLY A 43 -12.06 4.61 8.66
N ASP A 44 -11.82 5.89 8.95
CA ASP A 44 -11.15 6.36 10.17
C ASP A 44 -11.84 5.85 11.45
N GLU A 45 -13.17 5.96 11.53
CA GLU A 45 -13.98 5.41 12.62
C GLU A 45 -13.82 3.88 12.78
N CYS A 46 -13.76 3.14 11.67
CA CYS A 46 -13.62 1.69 11.71
C CYS A 46 -12.21 1.26 12.11
N ARG A 47 -11.20 2.05 11.72
CA ARG A 47 -9.82 1.84 12.12
C ARG A 47 -9.61 2.15 13.60
N ALA A 48 -10.21 3.22 14.13
CA ALA A 48 -10.17 3.55 15.55
C ALA A 48 -10.72 2.41 16.42
N LYS A 49 -11.80 1.75 15.99
CA LYS A 49 -12.36 0.57 16.67
C LYS A 49 -11.37 -0.61 16.76
N LEU A 50 -10.46 -0.73 15.80
CA LEU A 50 -9.43 -1.78 15.78
C LEU A 50 -8.13 -1.35 16.46
N ALA A 51 -7.93 -0.04 16.70
CA ALA A 51 -6.71 0.50 17.28
C ALA A 51 -6.45 0.00 18.72
N VAL A 52 -7.46 -0.54 19.39
CA VAL A 52 -7.36 -1.10 20.75
C VAL A 52 -6.53 -2.39 20.82
N ARG A 53 -6.15 -2.98 19.67
CA ARG A 53 -5.23 -4.12 19.62
C ARG A 53 -3.85 -3.71 19.12
N SER A 54 -3.21 -2.76 19.78
CA SER A 54 -1.75 -2.70 19.67
C SER A 54 -1.23 -4.05 20.15
N ALA A 55 -0.70 -4.86 19.23
CA ALA A 55 -0.07 -6.11 19.62
C ALA A 55 0.95 -5.80 20.72
N PRO A 56 1.00 -6.58 21.80
CA PRO A 56 2.03 -6.39 22.81
C PRO A 56 3.39 -6.40 22.13
N ARG A 57 4.30 -5.55 22.60
CA ARG A 57 5.67 -5.53 22.10
C ARG A 57 6.20 -6.97 22.20
N PRO A 58 6.65 -7.60 21.09
CA PRO A 58 7.24 -8.93 21.15
C PRO A 58 8.38 -8.93 22.19
N PRO A 59 8.58 -10.04 22.91
CA PRO A 59 9.71 -10.16 23.81
C PRO A 59 11.01 -9.88 23.04
N ALA A 60 11.89 -9.08 23.66
CA ALA A 60 13.22 -8.87 23.11
C ALA A 60 14.00 -10.18 23.29
N HIS A 61 14.39 -10.78 22.17
CA HIS A 61 15.29 -11.91 22.16
C HIS A 61 16.63 -11.45 21.59
N ASP A 62 17.71 -11.82 22.29
CA ASP A 62 19.03 -11.71 21.71
C ASP A 62 19.14 -12.77 20.61
N VAL A 63 19.49 -12.33 19.40
CA VAL A 63 19.57 -13.20 18.23
C VAL A 63 21.04 -13.24 17.83
N GLU A 64 21.66 -14.40 17.95
CA GLU A 64 22.98 -14.63 17.36
C GLU A 64 22.83 -14.70 15.84
N GLN A 65 22.98 -13.55 15.19
CA GLN A 65 23.08 -13.46 13.74
C GLN A 65 24.56 -13.54 13.35
N GLU A 66 24.90 -14.49 12.46
CA GLU A 66 26.22 -14.50 11.86
C GLU A 66 26.42 -13.24 11.01
N THR A 67 27.61 -12.66 11.14
CA THR A 67 28.07 -11.57 10.31
C THR A 67 28.05 -12.00 8.84
N LEU A 68 27.42 -11.18 7.99
CA LEU A 68 27.44 -11.41 6.54
C LEU A 68 28.89 -11.41 6.03
N PRO A 69 29.25 -12.28 5.08
CA PRO A 69 30.61 -12.32 4.56
C PRO A 69 30.99 -10.99 3.88
N GLY A 70 32.11 -10.40 4.30
CA GLY A 70 32.67 -9.18 3.70
C GLY A 70 32.28 -7.85 4.38
N ILE A 71 31.57 -7.91 5.51
CA ILE A 71 31.52 -6.84 6.51
C ILE A 71 32.42 -7.19 7.70
#